data_AF-A0A034WLJ2-F1
#
_entry.id   AF-A0A034WLJ2-F1
#
_cell.length_a   1.000
_cell.length_b   1.000
_cell.length_c   1.000
_cell.angle_alpha   90.00
_cell.angle_beta   90.00
_cell.angle_gamma   90.00
#
_symmetry.space_group_name_H-M   'P 1'
#
loop_
_entity.id
_entity.type
_entity.pdbx_description
1 polymer ?
#
loop_
_entity_poly.entity_id
_entity_poly.type
_entity_poly.pdbx_seq_one_letter_code
_entity_poly.pdbx_strand_id
1 'polypeptide(L)'
;MVLCKEYRICMPLTVEEYRIGQLYMIARHSLEQSGDGEGVEVVESYECEDPVHGKGHYTEKRIYLSSRLPYWIQAVCPRVFYVIEKSWNYYPFTITEYTCSFVPKLSITIKTKYENNNGCSENCLGLSEEEL
;
A
#
# COMPACT_ATOMS: atom_id res chain seq x y z
N MET A 1 -14.63 -12.04 10.43
CA MET A 1 -13.51 -11.75 11.36
C MET A 1 -12.43 -11.07 10.55
N VAL A 2 -12.08 -9.84 10.90
CA VAL A 2 -10.99 -9.08 10.26
C VAL A 2 -9.76 -9.23 11.15
N LEU A 3 -8.57 -9.39 10.57
CA LEU A 3 -7.32 -9.47 11.32
C LEU A 3 -6.65 -8.10 11.28
N CYS A 4 -6.54 -7.44 12.43
CA CYS A 4 -5.80 -6.19 12.58
C CYS A 4 -4.39 -6.47 13.15
N LYS A 5 -3.37 -5.83 12.58
CA LYS A 5 -1.96 -5.94 12.98
C LYS A 5 -1.27 -4.60 12.74
N GLU A 6 -0.61 -4.08 13.76
CA GLU A 6 0.28 -2.92 13.63
C GLU A 6 1.73 -3.39 13.45
N TYR A 7 2.44 -2.82 12.46
CA TYR A 7 3.86 -3.06 12.23
C TYR A 7 4.64 -1.77 12.44
N ARG A 8 5.52 -1.75 13.45
CA ARG A 8 6.39 -0.60 13.75
C ARG A 8 7.76 -0.83 13.12
N ILE A 9 8.13 -0.03 12.13
CA ILE A 9 9.42 -0.12 11.41
C ILE A 9 10.28 1.08 11.79
N CYS A 10 11.21 0.89 12.73
CA CYS A 10 12.16 1.94 13.11
C CYS A 10 13.28 2.02 12.07
N MET A 11 13.54 3.22 11.55
CA MET A 11 14.56 3.46 10.53
C MET A 11 15.59 4.48 11.03
N PRO A 12 16.88 4.33 10.69
CA PRO A 12 17.92 5.32 11.01
C PRO A 12 17.89 6.51 10.04
N LEU A 13 16.69 7.02 9.74
CA LEU A 13 16.42 8.11 8.81
C LEU A 13 15.38 9.04 9.43
N THR A 14 15.50 10.33 9.19
CA THR A 14 14.42 11.28 9.48
C THR A 14 13.23 11.03 8.56
N VAL A 15 12.04 11.50 8.97
CA VAL A 15 10.83 11.48 8.14
C VAL A 15 11.06 12.19 6.80
N GLU A 16 11.86 13.26 6.74
CA GLU A 16 12.12 13.92 5.46
C GLU A 16 13.01 13.09 4.54
N GLU A 17 14.07 12.47 5.07
CA GLU A 17 14.94 11.57 4.30
C GLU A 17 14.19 10.33 3.82
N TYR A 18 13.31 9.77 4.67
CA TYR A 18 12.48 8.63 4.30
C TYR A 18 11.55 8.97 3.13
N ARG A 19 10.98 10.17 3.09
CA ARG A 19 10.12 10.62 1.98
C ARG A 19 10.84 10.54 0.64
N ILE A 20 12.07 11.07 0.59
CA ILE A 20 12.90 11.06 -0.62
C ILE A 20 13.27 9.61 -0.98
N GLY A 21 13.70 8.83 0.01
CA GLY A 21 14.05 7.42 -0.17
C GLY A 21 12.89 6.59 -0.69
N GLN A 22 11.69 6.78 -0.15
CA GLN A 22 10.48 6.05 -0.56
C GLN A 22 10.14 6.31 -2.04
N LEU A 23 10.16 7.57 -2.48
CA LEU A 23 9.89 7.92 -3.87
C LEU A 23 10.91 7.29 -4.82
N TYR A 24 12.20 7.33 -4.47
CA TYR A 24 13.26 6.67 -5.22
C TYR A 24 13.06 5.15 -5.27
N MET A 25 12.73 4.53 -4.14
CA MET A 25 12.50 3.08 -4.05
C MET A 25 11.30 2.64 -4.86
N ILE A 26 10.20 3.40 -4.86
CA ILE A 26 9.02 3.13 -5.70
C ILE A 26 9.40 3.20 -7.18
N ALA A 27 10.14 4.23 -7.60
CA ALA A 27 10.58 4.37 -8.99
C ALA A 27 11.50 3.22 -9.39
N ARG A 28 12.48 2.86 -8.55
CA ARG A 28 13.43 1.78 -8.81
C ARG A 28 12.74 0.41 -8.86
N HIS A 29 11.85 0.14 -7.90
CA HIS A 29 11.08 -1.11 -7.89
C HIS A 29 10.19 -1.20 -9.14
N SER A 30 9.54 -0.11 -9.54
CA SER A 30 8.72 -0.10 -10.77
C SER A 30 9.56 -0.42 -12.01
N LEU A 31 10.80 0.08 -12.08
CA LEU A 31 11.74 -0.24 -13.16
C LEU A 31 12.13 -1.73 -13.17
N GLU A 32 12.46 -2.29 -12.00
CA GLU A 32 12.81 -3.71 -11.85
C GLU A 32 11.66 -4.65 -12.24
N GLN A 33 10.42 -4.28 -11.94
CA GLN A 33 9.24 -5.09 -12.24
C GLN A 33 8.79 -5.02 -13.71
N SER A 34 9.20 -4.00 -14.46
CA SER A 34 8.73 -3.78 -15.85
C SER A 34 9.33 -4.76 -16.87
N GLY A 35 10.34 -5.55 -16.51
CA GLY A 35 11.05 -6.44 -17.43
C GLY A 35 10.45 -7.83 -17.64
N ASP A 36 9.53 -8.28 -16.78
CA ASP A 36 9.23 -9.72 -16.61
C ASP A 36 7.83 -10.15 -17.12
N GLY A 37 7.18 -9.32 -17.95
CA GLY A 37 5.89 -9.64 -18.60
C GLY A 37 4.66 -9.69 -17.68
N GLU A 38 4.84 -9.78 -16.36
CA GLU A 38 3.81 -9.54 -15.33
C GLU A 38 3.92 -8.11 -14.81
N GLY A 39 2.92 -7.30 -15.15
CA GLY A 39 2.99 -5.84 -15.00
C GLY A 39 2.31 -5.29 -13.76
N VAL A 40 2.79 -4.12 -13.33
CA VAL A 40 1.99 -3.16 -12.58
C VAL A 40 1.45 -2.16 -13.59
N GLU A 41 0.14 -2.13 -13.78
CA GLU A 41 -0.53 -1.17 -14.67
C GLU A 41 -1.03 0.00 -13.83
N VAL A 42 -0.56 1.22 -14.13
CA VAL A 42 -1.10 2.44 -13.50
C VAL A 42 -2.37 2.85 -14.26
N VAL A 43 -3.52 2.78 -13.59
CA VAL A 43 -4.83 3.08 -14.16
C VAL A 43 -5.14 4.56 -14.04
N GLU A 44 -4.95 5.11 -12.83
CA GLU A 44 -5.22 6.52 -12.53
C GLU A 44 -4.13 7.09 -11.63
N SER A 45 -3.82 8.38 -11.82
CA SER A 45 -2.86 9.10 -11.00
C SER A 45 -3.18 10.60 -11.04
N TYR A 46 -3.63 11.17 -9.93
CA TYR A 46 -4.01 12.58 -9.86
C TYR A 46 -3.82 13.18 -8.46
N GLU A 47 -3.67 14.50 -8.40
CA GLU A 47 -3.60 15.25 -7.13
C GLU A 47 -4.97 15.27 -6.47
N CYS A 48 -5.02 14.99 -5.16
CA CYS A 48 -6.24 14.97 -4.38
C CYS A 48 -6.10 15.82 -3.12
N GLU A 49 -7.21 16.15 -2.48
CA GLU A 49 -7.23 16.92 -1.24
C GLU A 49 -8.15 16.23 -0.23
N ASP A 50 -7.67 16.08 0.99
CA ASP A 50 -8.39 15.52 2.11
C ASP A 50 -8.67 16.60 3.17
N PRO A 51 -9.88 16.66 3.76
CA PRO A 51 -10.23 17.67 4.77
C PRO A 51 -9.36 17.65 6.03
N VAL A 52 -8.79 16.49 6.38
CA VAL A 52 -8.01 16.27 7.60
C VAL A 52 -6.51 16.28 7.30
N HIS A 53 -6.10 15.63 6.22
CA HIS A 53 -4.70 15.41 5.88
C HIS A 53 -4.16 16.39 4.82
N GLY A 54 -5.03 17.20 4.21
CA GLY A 54 -4.65 18.22 3.24
C GLY A 54 -4.35 17.66 1.86
N LYS A 55 -3.42 18.30 1.14
CA LYS A 55 -3.06 17.91 -0.23
C LYS A 55 -2.35 16.57 -0.25
N GLY A 56 -2.70 15.73 -1.21
CA GLY A 56 -2.07 14.45 -1.44
C GLY A 56 -2.12 14.02 -2.89
N HIS A 57 -1.75 12.77 -3.12
CA HIS A 57 -1.70 12.17 -4.45
C HIS A 57 -2.40 10.82 -4.43
N TYR A 58 -3.38 10.65 -5.32
CA TYR A 58 -4.08 9.39 -5.51
C TYR A 58 -3.42 8.61 -6.65
N THR A 59 -3.28 7.30 -6.46
CA THR A 59 -2.92 6.36 -7.53
C THR A 59 -3.77 5.11 -7.45
N GLU A 60 -4.23 4.64 -8.60
CA GLU A 60 -4.81 3.31 -8.77
C GLU A 60 -3.91 2.48 -9.66
N LYS A 61 -3.58 1.26 -9.21
CA LYS A 61 -2.78 0.31 -9.97
C LYS A 61 -3.46 -1.06 -10.02
N ARG A 62 -3.27 -1.78 -11.12
CA ARG A 62 -3.62 -3.20 -11.26
C ARG A 62 -2.35 -4.03 -11.29
N ILE A 63 -2.27 -4.98 -10.38
CA ILE A 63 -1.11 -5.85 -10.20
C ILE A 63 -1.51 -7.26 -10.66
N TYR A 64 -0.83 -7.76 -11.69
CA TYR A 64 -1.03 -9.11 -12.22
C TYR A 64 -0.06 -10.08 -11.53
N LEU A 65 -0.57 -11.02 -10.74
CA LEU A 65 0.23 -11.89 -9.85
C LEU A 65 0.16 -13.38 -10.23
N SER A 66 -0.49 -13.73 -11.34
CA SER A 66 -0.86 -15.11 -11.68
C SER A 66 0.29 -16.12 -11.60
N SER A 67 1.50 -15.76 -12.04
CA SER A 67 2.65 -16.66 -12.08
C SER A 67 3.52 -16.62 -10.81
N ARG A 68 3.35 -15.61 -9.96
CA ARG A 68 4.14 -15.40 -8.72
C ARG A 68 3.54 -16.04 -7.48
N LEU A 69 2.35 -16.61 -7.59
CA LEU A 69 1.68 -17.24 -6.47
C LEU A 69 2.20 -18.66 -6.22
N PRO A 70 2.20 -19.14 -4.97
CA PRO A 70 2.44 -20.54 -4.67
C PRO A 70 1.56 -21.48 -5.52
N TYR A 71 2.10 -22.63 -5.94
CA TYR A 71 1.44 -23.58 -6.84
C TYR A 71 0.02 -23.98 -6.38
N TRP A 72 -0.17 -24.18 -5.08
CA TRP A 72 -1.48 -24.54 -4.51
C TRP A 72 -2.53 -23.42 -4.64
N ILE A 73 -2.11 -22.14 -4.67
CA ILE A 73 -3.01 -21.00 -4.94
C ILE A 73 -3.32 -20.93 -6.42
N GLN A 74 -2.33 -21.12 -7.29
CA GLN A 74 -2.54 -21.12 -8.74
C GLN A 74 -3.56 -22.20 -9.17
N ALA A 75 -3.60 -23.33 -8.48
CA ALA A 75 -4.54 -24.42 -8.77
C ALA A 75 -6.01 -24.05 -8.50
N VAL A 76 -6.29 -23.08 -7.62
CA VAL A 76 -7.65 -22.68 -7.22
C VAL A 76 -8.07 -21.31 -7.77
N CYS A 77 -7.12 -20.51 -8.25
CA CYS A 77 -7.36 -19.19 -8.82
C CYS A 77 -7.58 -19.26 -10.34
N PRO A 78 -8.36 -18.32 -10.92
CA PRO A 78 -8.47 -18.18 -12.36
C PRO A 78 -7.10 -17.90 -12.99
N ARG A 79 -6.93 -18.29 -14.26
CA ARG A 79 -5.69 -18.03 -15.00
C ARG A 79 -5.38 -16.53 -15.15
N VAL A 80 -6.41 -15.69 -15.15
CA VAL A 80 -6.28 -14.23 -15.27
C VAL A 80 -7.06 -13.59 -14.13
N PHE A 81 -6.34 -13.00 -13.19
CA PHE A 81 -6.89 -12.10 -12.18
C PHE A 81 -5.85 -11.04 -11.81
N TYR A 82 -6.30 -9.98 -11.16
CA TYR A 82 -5.45 -8.89 -10.73
C TYR A 82 -5.88 -8.38 -9.36
N VAL A 83 -4.92 -7.81 -8.65
CA VAL A 83 -5.15 -7.07 -7.41
C VAL A 83 -5.22 -5.59 -7.77
N ILE A 84 -6.25 -4.90 -7.29
CA ILE A 84 -6.41 -3.46 -7.43
C ILE A 84 -5.79 -2.83 -6.18
N GLU A 85 -4.76 -2.03 -6.36
CA GLU A 85 -4.15 -1.17 -5.35
C GLU A 85 -4.66 0.25 -5.52
N LYS A 86 -5.36 0.78 -4.53
CA LYS A 86 -5.70 2.20 -4.44
C LYS A 86 -4.88 2.82 -3.33
N SER A 87 -4.14 3.88 -3.63
CA SER A 87 -3.27 4.52 -2.66
C SER A 87 -3.51 6.02 -2.64
N TRP A 88 -3.69 6.56 -1.44
CA TRP A 88 -3.76 7.99 -1.16
C TRP A 88 -2.55 8.38 -0.33
N ASN A 89 -1.71 9.24 -0.89
CA ASN A 89 -0.49 9.70 -0.26
C ASN A 89 -0.64 11.14 0.21
N TYR A 90 -0.87 11.33 1.51
CA TYR A 90 -0.95 12.60 2.22
C TYR A 90 0.25 12.77 3.16
N TYR A 91 1.47 12.48 2.67
CA TYR A 91 2.68 12.41 3.50
C TYR A 91 2.74 13.53 4.56
N PRO A 92 2.88 13.21 5.86
CA PRO A 92 3.36 11.95 6.44
C PRO A 92 2.28 10.91 6.81
N PHE A 93 1.14 10.90 6.11
CA PHE A 93 0.12 9.87 6.26
C PHE A 93 -0.24 9.24 4.91
N THR A 94 -0.40 7.92 4.86
CA THR A 94 -0.77 7.22 3.63
C THR A 94 -1.84 6.18 3.93
N ILE A 95 -2.81 6.07 3.04
CA ILE A 95 -3.81 5.00 3.03
C ILE A 95 -3.59 4.19 1.76
N THR A 96 -3.54 2.87 1.88
CA THR A 96 -3.50 1.96 0.73
C THR A 96 -4.53 0.87 0.93
N GLU A 97 -5.36 0.64 -0.08
CA GLU A 97 -6.38 -0.38 -0.11
C GLU A 97 -6.10 -1.37 -1.23
N TYR A 98 -6.14 -2.66 -0.90
CA TYR A 98 -6.04 -3.74 -1.87
C TYR A 98 -7.35 -4.51 -1.92
N THR A 99 -7.84 -4.70 -3.14
CA THR A 99 -8.97 -5.59 -3.42
C THR A 99 -8.58 -6.56 -4.54
N CYS A 100 -9.27 -7.70 -4.64
CA CYS A 100 -8.97 -8.70 -5.66
C CYS A 100 -10.14 -8.85 -6.63
N SER A 101 -9.86 -8.86 -7.94
CA SER A 101 -10.89 -9.00 -8.96
C SER A 101 -11.61 -10.35 -8.92
N PHE A 102 -10.94 -11.40 -8.44
CA PHE A 102 -11.51 -12.74 -8.29
C PHE A 102 -12.17 -12.98 -6.93
N VAL A 103 -11.69 -12.33 -5.87
CA VAL A 103 -12.17 -12.53 -4.50
C VAL A 103 -12.69 -11.20 -3.96
N PRO A 104 -13.95 -10.81 -4.24
CA PRO A 104 -14.49 -9.51 -3.83
C PRO A 104 -14.52 -9.30 -2.32
N LYS A 105 -14.54 -10.40 -1.55
CA LYS A 105 -14.49 -10.38 -0.09
C LYS A 105 -13.08 -10.16 0.48
N LEU A 106 -12.04 -10.27 -0.35
CA LEU A 106 -10.67 -9.98 0.06
C LEU A 106 -10.46 -8.47 0.01
N SER A 107 -10.28 -7.89 1.18
CA SER A 107 -9.93 -6.49 1.37
C SER A 107 -8.76 -6.39 2.34
N ILE A 108 -7.74 -5.62 1.99
CA ILE A 108 -6.61 -5.29 2.85
C ILE A 108 -6.48 -3.78 2.87
N THR A 109 -6.55 -3.18 4.04
CA THR A 109 -6.33 -1.74 4.21
C THR A 109 -5.07 -1.54 5.04
N ILE A 110 -4.16 -0.72 4.54
CA ILE A 110 -2.92 -0.33 5.20
C ILE A 110 -3.01 1.17 5.44
N LYS A 111 -2.95 1.56 6.72
CA LYS A 111 -2.81 2.96 7.13
C LYS A 111 -1.40 3.11 7.71
N THR A 112 -0.64 4.05 7.17
CA THR A 112 0.76 4.28 7.61
C THR A 112 0.91 5.73 8.01
N LYS A 113 1.54 5.95 9.17
CA LYS A 113 1.92 7.27 9.65
C LYS A 113 3.43 7.28 9.90
N TYR A 114 4.10 8.33 9.42
CA TYR A 114 5.54 8.50 9.58
C TYR A 114 5.81 9.50 10.71
N GLU A 115 6.51 9.07 11.76
CA GLU A 115 6.82 9.90 12.93
C GLU A 115 8.33 9.91 13.20
N ASN A 116 8.87 11.07 13.60
CA ASN A 116 10.27 11.21 14.02
C ASN A 116 10.44 10.72 15.48
N ASN A 117 10.21 9.43 15.71
CA ASN A 117 10.42 8.79 17.02
C ASN A 117 10.93 7.35 16.84
N ASN A 118 11.05 6.62 17.95
CA ASN A 118 11.52 5.24 17.99
C ASN A 118 10.36 4.21 18.02
N GLY A 119 9.20 4.54 17.46
CA GLY A 119 8.02 3.66 17.46
C GLY A 119 7.35 3.52 18.82
N CYS A 120 7.49 4.51 19.70
CA CYS A 120 6.92 4.50 21.04
C CYS A 120 5.51 5.12 21.14
N SER A 121 5.02 5.74 20.06
CA SER A 121 3.67 6.31 20.04
C SER A 121 2.62 5.21 20.10
N GLU A 122 1.81 5.22 21.15
CA GLU A 122 0.62 4.39 21.23
C GLU A 122 -0.53 5.01 20.44
N ASN A 123 -1.29 4.16 19.73
CA ASN A 123 -2.43 4.56 18.90
C ASN A 123 -2.12 5.76 17.98
N CYS A 124 -1.03 5.70 17.22
CA CYS A 124 -0.57 6.83 16.40
C CYS A 124 -1.58 7.24 15.31
N LEU A 125 -2.49 6.33 14.95
CA LEU A 125 -3.56 6.51 13.97
C LEU A 125 -4.85 7.07 14.58
N GLY A 126 -4.95 7.23 15.90
CA GLY A 126 -6.14 7.75 16.57
C GLY A 126 -7.37 6.86 16.40
N LEU A 127 -7.17 5.55 16.34
CA LEU A 127 -8.24 4.57 16.22
C LEU A 127 -9.09 4.51 17.49
N SER A 128 -10.36 4.16 17.33
CA SER A 128 -11.25 3.85 18.45
C SER A 128 -10.87 2.53 19.13
N GLU A 129 -11.36 2.29 20.35
CA GLU A 129 -11.12 1.02 21.07
C GLU A 129 -11.68 -0.19 20.33
N GLU A 130 -12.70 -0.01 19.48
CA GLU A 130 -13.28 -1.09 18.66
C GLU A 130 -12.42 -1.44 17.44
N GLU A 131 -11.53 -0.54 17.03
CA GLU A 131 -10.64 -0.68 15.87
C GLU A 131 -9.23 -1.20 16.22
N LEU A 132 -8.85 -1.14 17.50
CA LEU A 132 -7.58 -1.66 18.05
C LEU A 132 -7.64 -3.19 18.26
#